data_AF-A0A7C6D8J1-F1
#
_entry.id   AF-A0A7C6D8J1-F1
#
_cell.length_a   1.000
_cell.length_b   1.000
_cell.length_c   1.000
_cell.angle_alpha   90.00
_cell.angle_beta   90.00
_cell.angle_gamma   90.00
#
_symmetry.space_group_name_H-M   'P 1'
#
loop_
_entity.id
_entity.type
_entity.pdbx_description
1 polymer ?
#
loop_
_entity_poly.entity_id
_entity_poly.type
_entity_poly.pdbx_seq_one_letter_code
_entity_poly.pdbx_strand_id
1 'polypeptide(L)'
;MPYSNHMPGNDGAAENGGGILHNSAAPDNHGKPETHGKPETHRKPETYGLLGNHDVPETDHVSEGSTCEVTGTQGDEVPESTPKTIAPIDAGKALLIGMFLPSFIARGLGMSGYWLQVVSALGFPVVAIYLTWSKGLCPKKTFYLRPTWDPDFVHLALFSAGVISTETLLWQVIDWLSKGKITEWMEWFSQTDAPETFLGRVFLFAVVVAISEELLFRGFFVTAFYQWGPAWAVIFSSIIFAVLHQPAVMPGAFVIGVVAALAVLRYDSLVPAVLIHAAGNLLPQLVGKYHDLVKASWAEIICVGGRLAVVVVVFVFRHRLAWLWHEFRSLWQEFTEKPKSGARFSELIRQWPWVLLSVILGIQLIFMLLVPFIEP
;
A
#
# COMPACT_ATOMS: atom_id res chain seq x y z
N MET A 1 54.60 26.05 40.20
CA MET A 1 55.77 26.77 39.64
C MET A 1 56.52 25.85 38.68
N PRO A 2 57.08 26.38 37.59
CA PRO A 2 57.36 25.67 36.34
C PRO A 2 58.87 25.57 36.01
N TYR A 3 59.23 24.77 35.01
CA TYR A 3 60.43 24.89 34.17
C TYR A 3 60.00 24.33 32.78
N SER A 4 59.83 25.09 31.69
CA SER A 4 60.77 25.91 30.88
C SER A 4 61.98 25.07 30.39
N ASN A 5 62.53 25.15 29.17
CA ASN A 5 62.32 25.94 27.94
C ASN A 5 63.26 25.35 26.84
N HIS A 6 63.10 25.82 25.60
CA HIS A 6 64.10 25.92 24.50
C HIS A 6 64.08 24.97 23.26
N MET A 7 63.64 25.57 22.14
CA MET A 7 64.08 25.44 20.71
C MET A 7 65.59 25.86 20.53
N PRO A 8 66.30 25.85 19.35
CA PRO A 8 65.84 26.02 17.93
C PRO A 8 66.69 25.40 16.76
N GLY A 9 66.22 25.62 15.51
CA GLY A 9 67.00 25.78 14.25
C GLY A 9 67.48 24.51 13.52
N ASN A 10 67.75 24.46 12.20
CA ASN A 10 67.65 25.40 11.08
C ASN A 10 67.91 24.65 9.75
N ASP A 11 67.43 25.19 8.63
CA ASP A 11 67.91 25.10 7.21
C ASP A 11 68.05 23.73 6.51
N GLY A 12 67.65 23.51 5.25
CA GLY A 12 67.77 24.30 4.00
C GLY A 12 68.51 23.37 3.00
N ALA A 13 68.01 22.98 1.83
CA ALA A 13 67.94 23.67 0.53
C ALA A 13 67.56 22.53 -0.48
N ALA A 14 66.60 22.64 -1.40
CA ALA A 14 66.45 23.54 -2.55
C ALA A 14 67.39 23.23 -3.73
N GLU A 15 66.76 23.30 -4.92
CA GLU A 15 67.28 23.52 -6.28
C GLU A 15 67.42 22.32 -7.22
N ASN A 16 67.22 22.46 -8.55
CA ASN A 16 66.37 23.29 -9.42
C ASN A 16 66.89 23.04 -10.85
N GLY A 17 66.07 23.35 -11.85
CA GLY A 17 66.53 23.76 -13.19
C GLY A 17 66.21 22.76 -14.30
N GLY A 18 65.60 23.11 -15.43
CA GLY A 18 65.25 24.43 -15.98
C GLY A 18 65.48 24.47 -17.51
N GLY A 19 64.75 25.34 -18.22
CA GLY A 19 64.96 25.73 -19.64
C GLY A 19 64.03 25.04 -20.64
N ILE A 20 62.98 25.59 -21.26
CA ILE A 20 62.60 26.85 -21.96
C ILE A 20 63.22 27.07 -23.39
N LEU A 21 62.34 27.19 -24.41
CA LEU A 21 62.24 28.21 -25.49
C LEU A 21 62.13 27.74 -26.99
N HIS A 22 61.01 28.17 -27.60
CA HIS A 22 60.76 28.82 -28.92
C HIS A 22 60.90 28.14 -30.33
N ASN A 23 59.77 28.27 -31.06
CA ASN A 23 59.54 28.83 -32.42
C ASN A 23 59.55 28.01 -33.73
N SER A 24 58.39 28.12 -34.42
CA SER A 24 58.18 28.40 -35.86
C SER A 24 58.24 27.28 -36.92
N ALA A 25 57.10 27.03 -37.61
CA ALA A 25 56.90 27.20 -39.07
C ALA A 25 55.76 26.31 -39.64
N ALA A 26 54.89 26.89 -40.48
CA ALA A 26 54.02 26.23 -41.49
C ALA A 26 54.75 26.26 -42.87
N PRO A 27 54.33 25.62 -44.01
CA PRO A 27 52.94 25.50 -44.51
C PRO A 27 52.52 24.21 -45.30
N ASP A 28 51.22 24.15 -45.61
CA ASP A 28 50.47 23.60 -46.78
C ASP A 28 50.77 22.20 -47.40
N ASN A 29 49.75 21.32 -47.49
CA ASN A 29 48.92 21.19 -48.72
C ASN A 29 47.75 20.17 -48.64
N HIS A 30 46.59 20.63 -49.13
CA HIS A 30 45.46 19.96 -49.84
C HIS A 30 44.88 18.59 -49.41
N GLY A 31 43.59 18.62 -49.04
CA GLY A 31 42.63 17.50 -49.16
C GLY A 31 41.28 17.81 -48.50
N LYS A 32 40.23 18.07 -49.29
CA LYS A 32 38.88 18.53 -48.90
C LYS A 32 37.96 17.36 -48.45
N PRO A 33 36.69 17.58 -48.01
CA PRO A 33 36.22 17.25 -46.66
C PRO A 33 35.18 16.11 -46.59
N GLU A 34 35.00 15.52 -45.40
CA GLU A 34 33.79 14.79 -45.05
C GLU A 34 33.12 15.39 -43.81
N THR A 35 31.80 15.31 -43.82
CA THR A 35 30.84 16.17 -43.14
C THR A 35 30.34 15.59 -41.81
N HIS A 36 30.04 16.51 -40.89
CA HIS A 36 29.02 16.43 -39.82
C HIS A 36 29.17 15.42 -38.68
N GLY A 37 29.53 15.96 -37.51
CA GLY A 37 29.16 15.43 -36.19
C GLY A 37 29.31 16.53 -35.12
N LYS A 38 28.21 17.20 -34.75
CA LYS A 38 28.17 18.14 -33.61
C LYS A 38 27.72 17.38 -32.33
N PRO A 39 28.11 17.87 -31.14
CA PRO A 39 28.14 17.08 -29.91
C PRO A 39 26.79 16.98 -29.20
N GLU A 40 26.60 15.88 -28.47
CA GLU A 40 25.46 15.58 -27.61
C GLU A 40 25.24 16.67 -26.55
N THR A 41 24.05 17.26 -26.57
CA THR A 41 23.55 18.17 -25.53
C THR A 41 22.72 17.42 -24.51
N HIS A 42 23.04 17.64 -23.22
CA HIS A 42 22.27 17.26 -22.03
C HIS A 42 20.77 17.08 -22.24
N ARG A 43 20.27 15.85 -22.08
CA ARG A 43 18.84 15.54 -21.96
C ARG A 43 18.43 15.59 -20.48
N LYS A 44 17.46 16.44 -20.14
CA LYS A 44 16.76 16.47 -18.84
C LYS A 44 16.00 15.15 -18.61
N PRO A 45 15.81 14.69 -17.36
CA PRO A 45 15.05 13.48 -17.09
C PRO A 45 13.56 13.69 -17.38
N GLU A 46 12.98 12.76 -18.12
CA GLU A 46 11.56 12.67 -18.44
C GLU A 46 10.74 12.41 -17.16
N THR A 47 9.66 13.17 -16.99
CA THR A 47 8.66 13.01 -15.94
C THR A 47 7.79 11.78 -16.25
N TYR A 48 7.96 10.70 -15.50
CA TYR A 48 7.05 9.55 -15.51
C TYR A 48 5.80 9.86 -14.67
N GLY A 49 4.70 10.25 -15.30
CA GLY A 49 3.35 10.19 -14.72
C GLY A 49 2.67 8.90 -15.18
N LEU A 50 2.06 8.13 -14.27
CA LEU A 50 1.46 6.82 -14.57
C LEU A 50 0.06 6.87 -15.20
N LEU A 51 -0.48 8.04 -15.50
CA LEU A 51 -1.83 8.17 -16.06
C LEU A 51 -1.83 9.00 -17.34
N GLY A 52 -0.89 8.71 -18.25
CA GLY A 52 -1.03 9.12 -19.65
C GLY A 52 -2.10 8.27 -20.31
N ASN A 53 -3.09 8.91 -20.95
CA ASN A 53 -4.22 8.32 -21.68
C ASN A 53 -3.92 6.91 -22.22
N HIS A 54 -4.36 5.89 -21.49
CA HIS A 54 -4.48 4.56 -22.06
C HIS A 54 -5.79 4.53 -22.84
N ASP A 55 -5.66 4.77 -24.15
CA ASP A 55 -6.59 4.25 -25.13
C ASP A 55 -6.71 2.74 -24.92
N VAL A 56 -7.94 2.25 -25.04
CA VAL A 56 -8.31 0.84 -25.06
C VAL A 56 -7.34 0.09 -25.99
N PRO A 57 -6.77 -1.06 -25.63
CA PRO A 57 -5.95 -1.82 -26.56
C PRO A 57 -6.85 -2.32 -27.69
N GLU A 58 -6.68 -1.71 -28.86
CA GLU A 58 -7.17 -2.22 -30.12
C GLU A 58 -6.51 -3.59 -30.37
N THR A 59 -7.34 -4.53 -30.78
CA THR A 59 -6.98 -5.91 -31.10
C THR A 59 -5.97 -5.95 -32.24
N ASP A 60 -4.81 -6.58 -32.01
CA ASP A 60 -4.24 -7.61 -32.90
C ASP A 60 -2.83 -8.00 -32.43
N HIS A 61 -2.71 -9.20 -31.87
CA HIS A 61 -1.77 -10.25 -32.31
C HIS A 61 -1.83 -11.44 -31.35
N VAL A 62 -2.08 -12.60 -31.97
CA VAL A 62 -2.28 -13.92 -31.36
C VAL A 62 -0.99 -14.45 -30.74
N SER A 63 -1.07 -14.91 -29.48
CA SER A 63 -0.31 -16.06 -28.99
C SER A 63 -1.11 -16.74 -27.87
N GLU A 64 -1.40 -18.02 -28.09
CA GLU A 64 -2.38 -18.88 -27.41
C GLU A 64 -2.12 -19.10 -25.91
N GLY A 65 -3.19 -19.20 -25.11
CA GLY A 65 -3.12 -19.73 -23.75
C GLY A 65 -4.30 -19.39 -22.82
N SER A 66 -5.31 -20.27 -22.79
CA SER A 66 -6.48 -20.32 -21.87
C SER A 66 -7.64 -19.36 -22.17
N THR A 67 -8.48 -19.76 -23.12
CA THR A 67 -9.78 -19.16 -23.38
C THR A 67 -10.81 -19.59 -22.32
N CYS A 68 -11.36 -18.63 -21.59
CA CYS A 68 -12.72 -18.77 -21.05
C CYS A 68 -13.68 -18.59 -22.24
N GLU A 69 -14.00 -19.68 -22.93
CA GLU A 69 -14.99 -19.66 -24.02
C GLU A 69 -16.41 -19.74 -23.47
N VAL A 70 -17.19 -18.69 -23.75
CA VAL A 70 -18.65 -18.71 -23.67
C VAL A 70 -19.17 -18.99 -25.07
N THR A 71 -19.90 -20.07 -25.24
CA THR A 71 -20.56 -20.45 -26.49
C THR A 71 -21.66 -19.44 -26.85
N GLY A 72 -21.57 -18.86 -28.05
CA GLY A 72 -22.60 -17.97 -28.61
C GLY A 72 -23.16 -18.54 -29.92
N THR A 73 -24.46 -18.83 -29.93
CA THR A 73 -25.25 -19.08 -31.15
C THR A 73 -25.67 -17.74 -31.76
N GLN A 74 -25.54 -17.63 -33.09
CA GLN A 74 -25.87 -16.46 -33.91
C GLN A 74 -27.38 -16.14 -33.94
N GLY A 75 -27.68 -14.85 -34.06
CA GLY A 75 -28.95 -14.32 -34.57
C GLY A 75 -29.73 -13.49 -33.55
N ASP A 76 -29.68 -12.16 -33.74
CA ASP A 76 -30.69 -11.13 -33.43
C ASP A 76 -30.04 -9.85 -32.89
N GLU A 77 -30.48 -8.69 -33.38
CA GLU A 77 -30.04 -7.36 -32.95
C GLU A 77 -30.24 -7.20 -31.43
N VAL A 78 -29.15 -7.38 -30.68
CA VAL A 78 -29.15 -7.26 -29.22
C VAL A 78 -29.13 -5.76 -28.86
N PRO A 79 -30.08 -5.27 -28.03
CA PRO A 79 -29.99 -3.91 -27.50
C PRO A 79 -28.66 -3.80 -26.76
N GLU A 80 -27.85 -2.79 -27.07
CA GLU A 80 -26.50 -2.54 -26.55
C GLU A 80 -26.45 -2.85 -25.04
N SER A 81 -26.12 -4.10 -24.69
CA SER A 81 -26.24 -4.58 -23.33
C SER A 81 -25.10 -3.93 -22.59
N THR A 82 -25.42 -3.09 -21.61
CA THR A 82 -24.42 -2.43 -20.76
C THR A 82 -23.35 -3.47 -20.38
N PRO A 83 -22.06 -3.20 -20.66
CA PRO A 83 -21.02 -4.19 -20.43
C PRO A 83 -21.09 -4.65 -18.97
N LYS A 84 -21.06 -5.97 -18.76
CA LYS A 84 -21.14 -6.53 -17.41
C LYS A 84 -19.91 -6.04 -16.64
N THR A 85 -20.11 -5.29 -15.56
CA THR A 85 -19.05 -4.82 -14.67
C THR A 85 -19.37 -5.17 -13.22
N ILE A 86 -18.33 -5.14 -12.38
CA ILE A 86 -18.52 -5.06 -10.93
C ILE A 86 -18.89 -3.61 -10.61
N ALA A 87 -20.02 -3.40 -9.95
CA ALA A 87 -20.51 -2.08 -9.57
C ALA A 87 -20.22 -1.77 -8.09
N PRO A 88 -20.24 -0.50 -7.66
CA PRO A 88 -20.06 -0.13 -6.25
C PRO A 88 -21.05 -0.84 -5.31
N ILE A 89 -22.28 -1.11 -5.77
CA ILE A 89 -23.25 -1.88 -4.98
C ILE A 89 -22.74 -3.31 -4.69
N ASP A 90 -22.00 -3.92 -5.61
CA ASP A 90 -21.45 -5.25 -5.45
C ASP A 90 -20.30 -5.26 -4.44
N ALA A 91 -19.46 -4.22 -4.43
CA ALA A 91 -18.43 -4.02 -3.40
C ALA A 91 -19.05 -3.91 -2.00
N GLY A 92 -20.11 -3.12 -1.85
CA GLY A 92 -20.85 -3.03 -0.58
C GLY A 92 -21.47 -4.37 -0.15
N LYS A 93 -22.03 -5.14 -1.09
CA LYS A 93 -22.54 -6.50 -0.81
C LYS A 93 -21.43 -7.45 -0.39
N ALA A 94 -20.31 -7.45 -1.11
CA ALA A 94 -19.17 -8.32 -0.83
C ALA A 94 -18.64 -8.11 0.58
N LEU A 95 -18.48 -6.84 0.98
CA LEU A 95 -18.03 -6.47 2.31
C LEU A 95 -19.03 -6.88 3.40
N LEU A 96 -20.31 -6.50 3.29
CA LEU A 96 -21.29 -6.83 4.33
C LEU A 96 -21.54 -8.33 4.48
N ILE A 97 -21.74 -9.04 3.37
CA ILE A 97 -21.98 -10.47 3.41
C ILE A 97 -20.72 -11.18 3.89
N GLY A 98 -19.54 -10.79 3.41
CA GLY A 98 -18.25 -11.33 3.85
C GLY A 98 -17.97 -11.11 5.35
N MET A 99 -18.41 -9.98 5.91
CA MET A 99 -18.22 -9.66 7.32
C MET A 99 -19.08 -10.52 8.25
N PHE A 100 -20.34 -10.79 7.87
CA PHE A 100 -21.32 -11.40 8.78
C PHE A 100 -21.63 -12.88 8.48
N LEU A 101 -21.88 -13.25 7.22
CA LEU A 101 -22.41 -14.56 6.88
C LEU A 101 -21.43 -15.72 7.22
N PRO A 102 -20.14 -15.65 6.87
CA PRO A 102 -19.15 -16.68 7.21
C PRO A 102 -19.04 -16.88 8.73
N SER A 103 -18.96 -15.77 9.47
CA SER A 103 -18.88 -15.77 10.93
C SER A 103 -20.14 -16.38 11.58
N PHE A 104 -21.32 -16.07 11.04
CA PHE A 104 -22.60 -16.63 11.50
C PHE A 104 -22.66 -18.14 11.30
N ILE A 105 -22.31 -18.62 10.09
CA ILE A 105 -22.29 -20.05 9.76
C ILE A 105 -21.28 -20.78 10.65
N ALA A 106 -20.05 -20.26 10.76
CA ALA A 106 -19.00 -20.86 11.58
C ALA A 106 -19.43 -21.04 13.04
N ARG A 107 -20.05 -20.00 13.64
CA ARG A 107 -20.59 -20.08 15.01
C ARG A 107 -21.72 -21.10 15.12
N GLY A 108 -22.61 -21.18 14.13
CA GLY A 108 -23.67 -22.20 14.07
C GLY A 108 -23.14 -23.63 14.01
N LEU A 109 -21.95 -23.82 13.43
CA LEU A 109 -21.21 -25.09 13.40
C LEU A 109 -20.35 -25.32 14.66
N GLY A 110 -20.44 -24.45 15.66
CA GLY A 110 -19.68 -24.56 16.92
C GLY A 110 -18.21 -24.14 16.81
N MET A 111 -17.80 -23.45 15.74
CA MET A 111 -16.42 -22.95 15.60
C MET A 111 -16.18 -21.73 16.50
N SER A 112 -15.00 -21.66 17.11
CA SER A 112 -14.57 -20.57 17.98
C SER A 112 -13.06 -20.29 17.84
N GLY A 113 -12.60 -19.19 18.45
CA GLY A 113 -11.19 -18.81 18.52
C GLY A 113 -10.53 -18.67 17.15
N TYR A 114 -9.43 -19.40 16.94
CA TYR A 114 -8.63 -19.34 15.72
C TYR A 114 -9.42 -19.70 14.45
N TRP A 115 -10.16 -20.80 14.47
CA TRP A 115 -10.87 -21.29 13.28
C TRP A 115 -12.00 -20.35 12.86
N LEU A 116 -12.66 -19.72 13.83
CA LEU A 116 -13.65 -18.68 13.53
C LEU A 116 -13.00 -17.53 12.75
N GLN A 117 -11.84 -17.02 13.19
CA GLN A 117 -11.14 -15.94 12.50
C GLN A 117 -10.68 -16.33 11.10
N VAL A 118 -10.19 -17.56 10.90
CA VAL A 118 -9.81 -18.05 9.57
C VAL A 118 -11.02 -18.06 8.63
N VAL A 119 -12.17 -18.57 9.08
CA VAL A 119 -13.39 -18.61 8.26
C VAL A 119 -13.93 -17.21 7.99
N SER A 120 -13.90 -16.32 8.98
CA SER A 120 -14.29 -14.91 8.81
C SER A 120 -13.41 -14.22 7.76
N ALA A 121 -12.08 -14.40 7.82
CA ALA A 121 -11.16 -13.79 6.85
C ALA A 121 -11.39 -14.32 5.43
N LEU A 122 -11.45 -15.65 5.25
CA LEU A 122 -11.65 -16.27 3.94
C LEU A 122 -13.06 -16.01 3.36
N GLY A 123 -14.01 -15.65 4.21
CA GLY A 123 -15.35 -15.24 3.83
C GLY A 123 -15.39 -14.10 2.82
N PHE A 124 -14.53 -13.10 2.99
CA PHE A 124 -14.43 -11.94 2.09
C PHE A 124 -14.11 -12.33 0.63
N PRO A 125 -12.99 -13.02 0.33
CA PRO A 125 -12.67 -13.41 -1.04
C PRO A 125 -13.68 -14.41 -1.60
N VAL A 126 -14.25 -15.31 -0.79
CA VAL A 126 -15.28 -16.27 -1.26
C VAL A 126 -16.50 -15.53 -1.82
N VAL A 127 -17.03 -14.54 -1.09
CA VAL A 127 -18.19 -13.76 -1.55
C VAL A 127 -17.82 -12.93 -2.78
N ALA A 128 -16.66 -12.26 -2.78
CA ALA A 128 -16.21 -11.45 -3.92
C ALA A 128 -16.04 -12.30 -5.21
N ILE A 129 -15.47 -13.50 -5.08
CA ILE A 129 -15.30 -14.43 -6.20
C ILE A 129 -16.67 -14.92 -6.70
N TYR A 130 -17.58 -15.27 -5.79
CA TYR A 130 -18.96 -15.64 -6.15
C TYR A 130 -19.69 -14.52 -6.91
N LEU A 131 -19.59 -13.26 -6.45
CA LEU A 131 -20.19 -12.12 -7.14
C LEU A 131 -19.54 -11.86 -8.51
N THR A 132 -18.25 -12.15 -8.64
CA THR A 132 -17.55 -12.08 -9.93
C THR A 132 -18.08 -13.12 -10.91
N TRP A 133 -18.19 -14.39 -10.49
CA TRP A 133 -18.71 -15.47 -11.31
C TRP A 133 -20.18 -15.32 -11.66
N SER A 134 -21.03 -14.89 -10.74
CA SER A 134 -22.47 -14.69 -11.00
C SER A 134 -22.74 -13.63 -12.08
N LYS A 135 -21.76 -12.75 -12.36
CA LYS A 135 -21.80 -11.79 -13.46
C LYS A 135 -21.12 -12.27 -14.74
N GLY A 136 -20.59 -13.51 -14.76
CA GLY A 136 -19.86 -14.05 -15.91
C GLY A 136 -18.50 -13.38 -16.14
N LEU A 137 -17.91 -12.79 -15.10
CA LEU A 137 -16.60 -12.12 -15.18
C LEU A 137 -15.47 -13.06 -14.78
N CYS A 138 -14.28 -12.82 -15.33
CA CYS A 138 -13.09 -13.63 -15.06
C CYS A 138 -12.39 -13.15 -13.77
N PRO A 139 -12.25 -14.00 -12.73
CA PRO A 139 -11.55 -13.62 -11.50
C PRO A 139 -10.09 -13.20 -11.73
N LYS A 140 -9.38 -13.84 -12.68
CA LYS A 140 -7.98 -13.47 -12.92
C LYS A 140 -7.82 -11.98 -13.25
N LYS A 141 -8.76 -11.42 -14.04
CA LYS A 141 -8.79 -10.00 -14.39
C LYS A 141 -9.35 -9.14 -13.24
N THR A 142 -10.48 -9.54 -12.65
CA THR A 142 -11.13 -8.77 -11.56
C THR A 142 -10.23 -8.57 -10.34
N PHE A 143 -9.37 -9.54 -10.05
CA PHE A 143 -8.52 -9.55 -8.86
C PHE A 143 -7.04 -9.29 -9.17
N TYR A 144 -6.69 -8.86 -10.39
CA TYR A 144 -5.30 -8.59 -10.78
C TYR A 144 -4.34 -9.76 -10.48
N LEU A 145 -4.75 -11.00 -10.79
CA LEU A 145 -4.00 -12.22 -10.42
C LEU A 145 -2.84 -12.53 -11.37
N ARG A 146 -2.34 -11.53 -12.11
CA ARG A 146 -1.17 -11.68 -12.96
C ARG A 146 0.07 -11.83 -12.08
N PRO A 147 0.86 -12.91 -12.24
CA PRO A 147 2.12 -13.04 -11.54
C PRO A 147 3.12 -12.02 -12.09
N THR A 148 3.65 -11.17 -11.23
CA THR A 148 4.65 -10.16 -11.54
C THR A 148 5.63 -10.05 -10.38
N TRP A 149 6.87 -9.66 -10.67
CA TRP A 149 7.87 -9.32 -9.67
C TRP A 149 8.63 -8.07 -10.10
N ASP A 150 8.85 -7.16 -9.15
CA ASP A 150 9.71 -5.98 -9.32
C ASP A 150 10.54 -5.78 -8.04
N PRO A 151 11.85 -5.49 -8.12
CA PRO A 151 12.67 -5.18 -6.94
C PRO A 151 12.11 -4.06 -6.05
N ASP A 152 11.33 -3.13 -6.59
CA ASP A 152 10.67 -2.07 -5.84
C ASP A 152 9.63 -2.62 -4.84
N PHE A 153 9.19 -3.87 -4.99
CA PHE A 153 8.28 -4.52 -4.04
C PHE A 153 8.91 -4.61 -2.64
N VAL A 154 10.24 -4.78 -2.54
CA VAL A 154 10.95 -4.77 -1.27
C VAL A 154 10.87 -3.38 -0.63
N HIS A 155 11.05 -2.32 -1.41
CA HIS A 155 10.94 -0.95 -0.90
C HIS A 155 9.51 -0.59 -0.48
N LEU A 156 8.50 -1.11 -1.19
CA LEU A 156 7.09 -0.96 -0.83
C LEU A 156 6.74 -1.72 0.46
N ALA A 157 7.24 -2.95 0.62
CA ALA A 157 7.09 -3.71 1.86
C ALA A 157 7.80 -3.02 3.04
N LEU A 158 9.01 -2.49 2.83
CA LEU A 158 9.73 -1.69 3.82
C LEU A 158 8.99 -0.39 4.15
N PHE A 159 8.37 0.25 3.17
CA PHE A 159 7.54 1.43 3.41
C PHE A 159 6.36 1.11 4.34
N SER A 160 5.67 -0.01 4.11
CA SER A 160 4.62 -0.51 5.01
C SER A 160 5.13 -0.69 6.44
N ALA A 161 6.26 -1.40 6.61
CA ALA A 161 6.92 -1.57 7.89
C ALA A 161 7.30 -0.23 8.56
N GLY A 162 7.72 0.76 7.76
CA GLY A 162 8.02 2.12 8.23
C GLY A 162 6.79 2.89 8.67
N VAL A 163 5.65 2.75 7.98
CA VAL A 163 4.37 3.35 8.39
C VAL A 163 3.94 2.79 9.74
N ILE A 164 3.90 1.45 9.89
CA ILE A 164 3.54 0.78 11.15
C ILE A 164 4.52 1.17 12.29
N SER A 165 5.82 1.24 11.99
CA SER A 165 6.83 1.69 12.96
C SER A 165 6.59 3.13 13.40
N THR A 166 6.31 4.02 12.46
CA THR A 166 6.05 5.44 12.75
C THR A 166 4.78 5.61 13.57
N GLU A 167 3.69 4.96 13.17
CA GLU A 167 2.41 4.98 13.90
C GLU A 167 2.58 4.47 15.33
N THR A 168 3.27 3.34 15.53
CA THR A 168 3.54 2.79 16.87
C THR A 168 4.33 3.77 17.73
N LEU A 169 5.39 4.39 17.19
CA LEU A 169 6.20 5.36 17.92
C LEU A 169 5.39 6.61 18.29
N LEU A 170 4.54 7.09 17.38
CA LEU A 170 3.65 8.22 17.66
C LEU A 170 2.67 7.88 18.78
N TRP A 171 2.03 6.71 18.74
CA TRP A 171 1.13 6.29 19.81
C TRP A 171 1.83 6.15 21.16
N GLN A 172 3.07 5.65 21.20
CA GLN A 172 3.85 5.61 22.44
C GLN A 172 4.09 7.01 23.03
N VAL A 173 4.41 7.99 22.19
CA VAL A 173 4.59 9.38 22.63
C VAL A 173 3.27 9.99 23.12
N ILE A 174 2.18 9.79 22.37
CA ILE A 174 0.86 10.30 22.73
C ILE A 174 0.39 9.66 24.05
N ASP A 175 0.56 8.35 24.20
CA ASP A 175 0.16 7.64 25.42
C ASP A 175 0.97 8.09 26.64
N TRP A 176 2.29 8.26 26.47
CA TRP A 176 3.15 8.83 27.51
C TRP A 176 2.70 10.24 27.93
N LEU A 177 2.37 11.12 26.98
CA LEU A 177 1.82 12.45 27.27
C LEU A 177 0.45 12.38 27.96
N SER A 178 -0.35 11.38 27.62
CA SER A 178 -1.68 11.14 28.20
C SER A 178 -1.64 10.45 29.57
N LYS A 179 -0.46 9.99 30.01
CA LYS A 179 -0.25 9.17 31.22
C LYS A 179 -0.97 7.81 31.18
N GLY A 180 -0.97 7.14 30.03
CA GLY A 180 -1.56 5.79 29.88
C GLY A 180 -3.04 5.74 29.50
N LYS A 181 -3.73 6.89 29.50
CA LYS A 181 -5.18 6.97 29.20
C LYS A 181 -5.53 6.51 27.80
N ILE A 182 -4.60 6.63 26.85
CA ILE A 182 -4.84 6.22 25.46
C ILE A 182 -4.79 4.70 25.37
N THR A 183 -3.83 4.06 26.04
CA THR A 183 -3.79 2.60 26.16
C THR A 183 -5.06 2.06 26.84
N GLU A 184 -5.48 2.64 27.96
CA GLU A 184 -6.74 2.27 28.64
C GLU A 184 -7.95 2.38 27.69
N TRP A 185 -8.04 3.45 26.91
CA TRP A 185 -9.11 3.63 25.92
C TRP A 185 -9.03 2.61 24.78
N MET A 186 -7.82 2.27 24.29
CA MET A 186 -7.62 1.29 23.21
C MET A 186 -7.96 -0.15 23.62
N GLU A 187 -7.84 -0.50 24.90
CA GLU A 187 -8.18 -1.84 25.42
C GLU A 187 -9.67 -2.20 25.20
N TRP A 188 -10.57 -1.21 25.22
CA TRP A 188 -12.00 -1.40 24.88
C TRP A 188 -12.23 -1.97 23.49
N PHE A 189 -11.28 -1.76 22.58
CA PHE A 189 -11.37 -2.14 21.17
C PHE A 189 -10.48 -3.33 20.80
N SER A 190 -9.60 -3.78 21.71
CA SER A 190 -8.53 -4.74 21.40
C SER A 190 -8.89 -6.20 21.73
N GLN A 191 -10.18 -6.52 21.83
CA GLN A 191 -10.67 -7.86 22.19
C GLN A 191 -10.63 -8.80 20.98
N THR A 192 -9.44 -9.32 20.65
CA THR A 192 -9.31 -10.42 19.69
C THR A 192 -8.70 -11.65 20.35
N ASP A 193 -9.41 -12.78 20.27
CA ASP A 193 -8.92 -14.12 20.64
C ASP A 193 -7.84 -14.59 19.66
N ALA A 194 -6.70 -13.90 19.59
CA ALA A 194 -5.62 -14.29 18.70
C ALA A 194 -5.06 -15.67 19.08
N PRO A 195 -4.51 -16.45 18.12
CA PRO A 195 -3.86 -17.71 18.42
C PRO A 195 -2.83 -17.61 19.55
N GLU A 196 -2.85 -18.61 20.44
CA GLU A 196 -1.85 -18.80 21.49
C GLU A 196 -0.44 -18.90 20.91
N THR A 197 -0.30 -19.56 19.75
CA THR A 197 1.02 -19.80 19.15
C THR A 197 1.46 -18.68 18.22
N PHE A 198 2.74 -18.30 18.32
CA PHE A 198 3.38 -17.31 17.44
C PHE A 198 3.22 -17.65 15.96
N LEU A 199 3.47 -18.91 15.56
CA LEU A 199 3.34 -19.34 14.16
C LEU A 199 1.89 -19.26 13.68
N GLY A 200 0.91 -19.59 14.54
CA GLY A 200 -0.51 -19.44 14.23
C GLY A 200 -0.89 -17.98 14.00
N ARG A 201 -0.39 -17.04 14.81
CA ARG A 201 -0.61 -15.60 14.62
C ARG A 201 0.01 -15.08 13.32
N VAL A 202 1.26 -15.47 13.04
CA VAL A 202 1.95 -15.06 11.80
C VAL A 202 1.18 -15.58 10.58
N PHE A 203 0.79 -16.86 10.58
CA PHE A 203 0.04 -17.42 9.46
C PHE A 203 -1.34 -16.76 9.30
N LEU A 204 -2.07 -16.52 10.39
CA LEU A 204 -3.36 -15.85 10.33
C LEU A 204 -3.24 -14.43 9.76
N PHE A 205 -2.44 -13.58 10.39
CA PHE A 205 -2.43 -12.15 10.07
C PHE A 205 -1.59 -11.82 8.84
N ALA A 206 -0.37 -12.35 8.74
CA ALA A 206 0.54 -12.01 7.66
C ALA A 206 0.28 -12.78 6.36
N VAL A 207 -0.55 -13.85 6.40
CA VAL A 207 -0.88 -14.64 5.21
C VAL A 207 -2.38 -14.63 4.94
N VAL A 208 -3.19 -15.24 5.82
CA VAL A 208 -4.63 -15.44 5.54
C VAL A 208 -5.38 -14.10 5.46
N VAL A 209 -5.24 -13.24 6.47
CA VAL A 209 -5.87 -11.92 6.52
C VAL A 209 -5.32 -11.04 5.41
N ALA A 210 -3.99 -10.93 5.28
CA ALA A 210 -3.37 -10.11 4.24
C ALA A 210 -3.87 -10.48 2.83
N ILE A 211 -3.85 -11.76 2.46
CA ILE A 211 -4.35 -12.20 1.14
C ILE A 211 -5.85 -11.93 1.00
N SER A 212 -6.64 -12.27 2.02
CA SER A 212 -8.11 -12.14 1.94
C SER A 212 -8.57 -10.70 1.81
N GLU A 213 -7.97 -9.80 2.61
CA GLU A 213 -8.28 -8.39 2.56
C GLU A 213 -7.78 -7.76 1.27
N GLU A 214 -6.59 -8.10 0.76
CA GLU A 214 -6.14 -7.56 -0.53
C GLU A 214 -6.99 -8.06 -1.71
N LEU A 215 -7.43 -9.32 -1.71
CA LEU A 215 -8.39 -9.81 -2.70
C LEU A 215 -9.70 -8.99 -2.69
N LEU A 216 -10.21 -8.67 -1.50
CA LEU A 216 -11.42 -7.84 -1.39
C LEU A 216 -11.16 -6.39 -1.79
N PHE A 217 -10.16 -5.74 -1.20
CA PHE A 217 -9.98 -4.29 -1.32
C PHE A 217 -9.24 -3.89 -2.60
N ARG A 218 -8.12 -4.56 -2.92
CA ARG A 218 -7.27 -4.19 -4.06
C ARG A 218 -7.62 -4.96 -5.32
N GLY A 219 -8.20 -6.14 -5.18
CA GLY A 219 -8.87 -6.84 -6.27
C GLY A 219 -10.25 -6.24 -6.54
N PHE A 220 -11.22 -6.63 -5.71
CA PHE A 220 -12.64 -6.43 -6.00
C PHE A 220 -13.09 -4.96 -5.89
N PHE A 221 -12.74 -4.24 -4.81
CA PHE A 221 -13.14 -2.84 -4.61
C PHE A 221 -12.49 -1.89 -5.62
N VAL A 222 -11.18 -1.99 -5.84
CA VAL A 222 -10.50 -1.19 -6.86
C VAL A 222 -11.19 -1.39 -8.22
N THR A 223 -11.46 -2.64 -8.62
CA THR A 223 -12.20 -2.93 -9.86
C THR A 223 -13.62 -2.34 -9.87
N ALA A 224 -14.35 -2.46 -8.76
CA ALA A 224 -15.72 -1.94 -8.65
C ALA A 224 -15.80 -0.41 -8.78
N PHE A 225 -14.83 0.30 -8.20
CA PHE A 225 -14.79 1.76 -8.17
C PHE A 225 -13.99 2.36 -9.33
N TYR A 226 -13.25 1.57 -10.11
CA TYR A 226 -12.49 2.05 -11.27
C TYR A 226 -13.35 2.70 -12.34
N GLN A 227 -14.62 2.29 -12.49
CA GLN A 227 -15.57 2.95 -13.40
C GLN A 227 -15.94 4.37 -12.96
N TRP A 228 -15.70 4.72 -11.69
CA TRP A 228 -15.77 6.07 -11.16
C TRP A 228 -14.40 6.78 -11.25
N GLY A 229 -13.44 6.22 -11.97
CA GLY A 229 -12.11 6.76 -12.14
C GLY A 229 -11.12 6.28 -11.07
N PRO A 230 -9.81 6.41 -11.37
CA PRO A 230 -8.73 5.90 -10.52
C PRO A 230 -8.73 6.53 -9.13
N ALA A 231 -9.11 7.80 -9.01
CA ALA A 231 -9.18 8.49 -7.72
C ALA A 231 -10.17 7.84 -6.74
N TRP A 232 -11.34 7.42 -7.22
CA TRP A 232 -12.31 6.72 -6.37
C TRP A 232 -11.87 5.28 -6.08
N ALA A 233 -11.31 4.60 -7.07
CA ALA A 233 -10.76 3.26 -6.88
C ALA A 233 -9.67 3.21 -5.80
N VAL A 234 -8.79 4.22 -5.75
CA VAL A 234 -7.68 4.29 -4.78
C VAL A 234 -8.14 4.89 -3.45
N ILE A 235 -8.70 6.10 -3.46
CA ILE A 235 -8.95 6.85 -2.21
C ILE A 235 -10.14 6.29 -1.45
N PHE A 236 -11.27 6.04 -2.12
CA PHE A 236 -12.48 5.58 -1.43
C PHE A 236 -12.30 4.16 -0.87
N SER A 237 -11.72 3.23 -1.63
CA SER A 237 -11.43 1.88 -1.13
C SER A 237 -10.50 1.90 0.08
N SER A 238 -9.50 2.79 0.08
CA SER A 238 -8.57 2.96 1.19
C SER A 238 -9.22 3.59 2.43
N ILE A 239 -10.17 4.51 2.25
CA ILE A 239 -10.98 5.04 3.35
C ILE A 239 -11.81 3.92 3.97
N ILE A 240 -12.53 3.13 3.17
CA ILE A 240 -13.35 2.02 3.67
C ILE A 240 -12.48 0.98 4.38
N PHE A 241 -11.32 0.64 3.81
CA PHE A 241 -10.34 -0.23 4.45
C PHE A 241 -9.93 0.31 5.83
N ALA A 242 -9.55 1.59 5.91
CA ALA A 242 -9.11 2.22 7.16
C ALA A 242 -10.18 2.26 8.24
N VAL A 243 -11.42 2.69 7.93
CA VAL A 243 -12.48 2.85 8.95
C VAL A 243 -13.01 1.53 9.52
N LEU A 244 -12.68 0.40 8.88
CA LEU A 244 -12.98 -0.94 9.39
C LEU A 244 -11.92 -1.46 10.38
N HIS A 245 -10.77 -0.79 10.48
CA HIS A 245 -9.73 -1.13 11.45
C HIS A 245 -9.98 -0.49 12.81
N GLN A 246 -9.23 -0.92 13.82
CA GLN A 246 -9.24 -0.29 15.13
C GLN A 246 -8.76 1.16 15.05
N PRO A 247 -9.26 2.08 15.91
CA PRO A 247 -8.95 3.50 15.84
C PRO A 247 -7.46 3.81 15.76
N ALA A 248 -6.65 3.08 16.53
CA ALA A 248 -5.21 3.20 16.59
C ALA A 248 -4.51 2.89 15.25
N VAL A 249 -5.13 2.06 14.41
CA VAL A 249 -4.56 1.53 13.18
C VAL A 249 -5.12 2.26 11.95
N MET A 250 -6.22 3.00 12.08
CA MET A 250 -6.88 3.65 10.93
C MET A 250 -5.94 4.55 10.11
N PRO A 251 -5.09 5.42 10.71
CA PRO A 251 -4.19 6.28 9.93
C PRO A 251 -3.18 5.48 9.10
N GLY A 252 -2.52 4.49 9.71
CA GLY A 252 -1.58 3.61 9.03
C GLY A 252 -2.28 2.77 7.95
N ALA A 253 -3.45 2.21 8.26
CA ALA A 253 -4.27 1.44 7.34
C ALA A 253 -4.69 2.28 6.12
N PHE A 254 -5.02 3.56 6.27
CA PHE A 254 -5.33 4.43 5.13
C PHE A 254 -4.12 4.62 4.21
N VAL A 255 -2.94 4.90 4.78
CA VAL A 255 -1.72 5.11 4.00
C VAL A 255 -1.31 3.83 3.25
N ILE A 256 -1.31 2.68 3.95
CA ILE A 256 -1.05 1.37 3.35
C ILE A 256 -2.13 1.02 2.32
N GLY A 257 -3.39 1.35 2.63
CA GLY A 257 -4.55 1.52 1.75
C GLY A 257 -4.17 1.98 0.35
N VAL A 258 -3.80 3.25 0.32
CA VAL A 258 -3.48 4.01 -0.89
C VAL A 258 -2.27 3.42 -1.60
N VAL A 259 -1.19 3.14 -0.89
CA VAL A 259 0.05 2.64 -1.50
C VAL A 259 -0.15 1.28 -2.16
N ALA A 260 -0.88 0.38 -1.52
CA ALA A 260 -1.20 -0.92 -2.10
C ALA A 260 -2.10 -0.80 -3.34
N ALA A 261 -3.11 0.08 -3.32
CA ALA A 261 -3.96 0.32 -4.49
C ALA A 261 -3.19 0.95 -5.66
N LEU A 262 -2.31 1.93 -5.38
CA LEU A 262 -1.41 2.50 -6.38
C LEU A 262 -0.47 1.44 -6.97
N ALA A 263 0.08 0.55 -6.14
CA ALA A 263 0.94 -0.53 -6.60
C ALA A 263 0.17 -1.52 -7.49
N VAL A 264 -1.06 -1.91 -7.13
CA VAL A 264 -1.88 -2.78 -7.97
C VAL A 264 -2.13 -2.17 -9.35
N LEU A 265 -2.51 -0.89 -9.40
CA LEU A 265 -2.76 -0.21 -10.67
C LEU A 265 -1.48 -0.01 -11.50
N ARG A 266 -0.34 0.27 -10.85
CA ARG A 266 0.96 0.42 -11.52
C ARG A 266 1.47 -0.88 -12.13
N TYR A 267 1.36 -1.99 -11.40
CA TYR A 267 1.97 -3.27 -11.78
C TYR A 267 0.98 -4.26 -12.41
N ASP A 268 -0.30 -3.88 -12.52
CA ASP A 268 -1.39 -4.75 -12.97
C ASP A 268 -1.37 -6.11 -12.24
N SER A 269 -1.10 -6.07 -10.93
CA SER A 269 -0.84 -7.26 -10.13
C SER A 269 -1.18 -7.03 -8.65
N LEU A 270 -1.83 -8.03 -8.04
CA LEU A 270 -2.15 -8.03 -6.61
C LEU A 270 -0.93 -8.35 -5.72
N VAL A 271 0.12 -8.96 -6.28
CA VAL A 271 1.32 -9.39 -5.54
C VAL A 271 1.94 -8.27 -4.69
N PRO A 272 2.23 -7.05 -5.21
CA PRO A 272 2.82 -6.00 -4.39
C PRO A 272 1.92 -5.60 -3.21
N ALA A 273 0.60 -5.53 -3.40
CA ALA A 273 -0.33 -5.22 -2.32
C ALA A 273 -0.29 -6.26 -1.20
N VAL A 274 -0.30 -7.56 -1.56
CA VAL A 274 -0.17 -8.65 -0.59
C VAL A 274 1.15 -8.57 0.17
N LEU A 275 2.27 -8.25 -0.49
CA LEU A 275 3.57 -8.11 0.17
C LEU A 275 3.63 -6.90 1.11
N ILE A 276 3.08 -5.75 0.68
CA ILE A 276 2.95 -4.54 1.52
C ILE A 276 2.17 -4.88 2.79
N HIS A 277 1.01 -5.51 2.66
CA HIS A 277 0.15 -5.85 3.79
C HIS A 277 0.79 -6.92 4.69
N ALA A 278 1.29 -8.02 4.11
CA ALA A 278 1.96 -9.07 4.85
C ALA A 278 3.15 -8.54 5.66
N ALA A 279 3.95 -7.63 5.11
CA ALA A 279 5.05 -6.99 5.83
C ALA A 279 4.56 -6.13 7.00
N GLY A 280 3.48 -5.36 6.79
CA GLY A 280 2.84 -4.56 7.84
C GLY A 280 2.31 -5.42 8.99
N ASN A 281 1.72 -6.57 8.68
CA ASN A 281 1.20 -7.49 9.69
C ASN A 281 2.29 -8.34 10.36
N LEU A 282 3.37 -8.66 9.66
CA LEU A 282 4.47 -9.48 10.19
C LEU A 282 5.29 -8.73 11.25
N LEU A 283 5.59 -7.44 11.01
CA LEU A 283 6.49 -6.68 11.89
C LEU A 283 6.02 -6.65 13.36
N PRO A 284 4.75 -6.31 13.69
CA PRO A 284 4.27 -6.35 15.07
C PRO A 284 4.39 -7.73 15.73
N GLN A 285 4.17 -8.81 14.97
CA GLN A 285 4.31 -10.18 15.50
C GLN A 285 5.76 -10.50 15.87
N LEU A 286 6.72 -10.09 15.02
CA LEU A 286 8.15 -10.28 15.29
C LEU A 286 8.60 -9.48 16.51
N VAL A 287 8.18 -8.22 16.61
CA VAL A 287 8.53 -7.34 17.72
C VAL A 287 7.93 -7.85 19.04
N GLY A 288 6.66 -8.27 19.02
CA GLY A 288 6.00 -8.88 20.19
C GLY A 288 6.71 -10.16 20.62
N LYS A 289 7.04 -11.06 19.68
CA LYS A 289 7.79 -12.29 19.99
C LYS A 289 9.17 -12.02 20.57
N TYR A 290 9.88 -11.02 20.05
CA TYR A 290 11.16 -10.59 20.59
C TYR A 290 11.03 -10.12 22.04
N HIS A 291 10.04 -9.26 22.32
CA HIS A 291 9.76 -8.76 23.66
C HIS A 291 9.49 -9.91 24.66
N ASP A 292 8.67 -10.89 24.25
CA ASP A 292 8.35 -12.09 25.05
C ASP A 292 9.57 -12.99 25.34
N LEU A 293 10.54 -13.03 24.43
CA LEU A 293 11.74 -13.85 24.57
C LEU A 293 12.78 -13.21 25.48
N VAL A 294 12.98 -11.90 25.38
CA VAL A 294 14.01 -11.18 26.13
C VAL A 294 13.62 -10.98 27.59
N LYS A 295 12.33 -10.69 27.87
CA LYS A 295 11.78 -10.46 29.23
C LYS A 295 12.61 -9.52 30.11
N ALA A 296 13.32 -8.57 29.50
CA ALA A 296 14.16 -7.60 30.20
C ALA A 296 13.59 -6.19 30.04
N SER A 297 13.77 -5.34 31.06
CA SER A 297 13.29 -3.96 31.05
C SER A 297 13.87 -3.11 29.92
N TRP A 298 15.05 -3.46 29.40
CA TRP A 298 15.67 -2.79 28.26
C TRP A 298 15.19 -3.29 26.89
N ALA A 299 14.36 -4.34 26.82
CA ALA A 299 13.87 -4.89 25.56
C ALA A 299 13.12 -3.82 24.74
N GLU A 300 12.31 -2.99 25.40
CA GLU A 300 11.56 -1.93 24.73
C GLU A 300 12.49 -0.86 24.12
N ILE A 301 13.62 -0.56 24.74
CA ILE A 301 14.61 0.39 24.18
C ILE A 301 15.11 -0.12 22.82
N ILE A 302 15.37 -1.42 22.72
CA ILE A 302 15.80 -2.04 21.46
C ILE A 302 14.66 -2.07 20.45
N CYS A 303 13.42 -2.36 20.87
CA CYS A 303 12.25 -2.30 19.99
C CYS A 303 12.06 -0.89 19.40
N VAL A 304 12.17 0.16 20.23
CA VAL A 304 12.10 1.56 19.79
C VAL A 304 13.24 1.88 18.82
N GLY A 305 14.48 1.51 19.16
CA GLY A 305 15.64 1.70 18.28
C GLY A 305 15.49 0.98 16.93
N GLY A 306 14.95 -0.24 16.93
CA GLY A 306 14.66 -1.01 15.72
C GLY A 306 13.60 -0.36 14.84
N ARG A 307 12.48 0.10 15.42
CA ARG A 307 11.44 0.85 14.71
C ARG A 307 12.01 2.13 14.08
N LEU A 308 12.81 2.89 14.82
CA LEU A 308 13.50 4.08 14.32
C LEU A 308 14.44 3.75 13.15
N ALA A 309 15.19 2.65 13.23
CA ALA A 309 16.06 2.22 12.15
C ALA A 309 15.27 1.90 10.87
N VAL A 310 14.11 1.24 10.97
CA VAL A 310 13.21 0.99 9.83
C VAL A 310 12.76 2.31 9.19
N VAL A 311 12.33 3.28 10.01
CA VAL A 311 11.92 4.61 9.54
C VAL A 311 13.07 5.33 8.81
N VAL A 312 14.29 5.27 9.35
CA VAL A 312 15.49 5.84 8.72
C VAL A 312 15.79 5.17 7.39
N VAL A 313 15.68 3.84 7.31
CA VAL A 313 15.87 3.09 6.05
C VAL A 313 14.87 3.55 5.00
N VAL A 314 13.57 3.66 5.35
CA VAL A 314 12.54 4.17 4.43
C VAL A 314 12.88 5.59 3.97
N PHE A 315 13.35 6.46 4.87
CA PHE A 315 13.76 7.81 4.53
C PHE A 315 14.96 7.85 3.58
N VAL A 316 15.96 6.97 3.75
CA VAL A 316 17.10 6.86 2.83
C VAL A 316 16.64 6.47 1.43
N PHE A 317 15.70 5.53 1.32
CA PHE A 317 15.17 5.06 0.05
C PHE A 317 13.98 5.89 -0.49
N ARG A 318 13.65 7.03 0.12
CA ARG A 318 12.49 7.86 -0.26
C ARG A 318 12.43 8.26 -1.74
N HIS A 319 13.58 8.37 -2.40
CA HIS A 319 13.64 8.70 -3.83
C HIS A 319 12.99 7.62 -4.71
N ARG A 320 13.09 6.33 -4.32
CA ARG A 320 12.40 5.21 -4.98
C ARG A 320 10.88 5.26 -4.80
N LEU A 321 10.43 5.92 -3.75
CA LEU A 321 9.03 5.99 -3.34
C LEU A 321 8.37 7.35 -3.69
N ALA A 322 9.13 8.29 -4.25
CA ALA A 322 8.66 9.65 -4.51
C ALA A 322 7.44 9.68 -5.45
N TRP A 323 7.33 8.72 -6.36
CA TRP A 323 6.19 8.59 -7.27
C TRP A 323 4.86 8.39 -6.53
N LEU A 324 4.85 7.70 -5.37
CA LEU A 324 3.64 7.51 -4.57
C LEU A 324 3.01 8.84 -4.16
N TRP A 325 3.85 9.81 -3.78
CA TRP A 325 3.39 11.13 -3.37
C TRP A 325 2.79 11.91 -4.54
N HIS A 326 3.42 11.85 -5.72
CA HIS A 326 2.93 12.54 -6.91
C HIS A 326 1.57 11.98 -7.36
N GLU A 327 1.44 10.66 -7.44
CA GLU A 327 0.18 10.00 -7.80
C GLU A 327 -0.91 10.26 -6.76
N PHE A 328 -0.60 10.09 -5.46
CA PHE A 328 -1.55 10.37 -4.39
C PHE A 328 -2.09 11.80 -4.46
N ARG A 329 -1.20 12.79 -4.65
CA ARG A 329 -1.62 14.19 -4.70
C ARG A 329 -2.58 14.46 -5.86
N SER A 330 -2.29 13.89 -7.04
CA SER A 330 -3.15 14.03 -8.21
C SER A 330 -4.52 13.39 -7.98
N LEU A 331 -4.54 12.15 -7.50
CA LEU A 331 -5.78 11.42 -7.22
C LEU A 331 -6.60 12.04 -6.09
N TRP A 332 -5.96 12.60 -5.06
CA TRP A 332 -6.64 13.29 -3.98
C TRP A 332 -7.36 14.55 -4.47
N GLN A 333 -6.72 15.31 -5.37
CA GLN A 333 -7.35 16.47 -5.99
C GLN A 333 -8.58 16.04 -6.78
N GLU A 334 -8.46 15.05 -7.68
CA GLU A 334 -9.60 14.54 -8.45
C GLU A 334 -10.72 13.99 -7.54
N PHE A 335 -10.37 13.27 -6.47
CA PHE A 335 -11.34 12.71 -5.52
C PHE A 335 -12.17 13.78 -4.83
N THR A 336 -11.58 14.93 -4.53
CA THR A 336 -12.21 16.02 -3.76
C THR A 336 -12.94 17.05 -4.63
N GLU A 337 -12.88 16.94 -5.96
CA GLU A 337 -13.60 17.82 -6.89
C GLU A 337 -15.13 17.72 -6.72
N LYS A 338 -15.79 18.86 -6.41
CA LYS A 338 -17.25 19.02 -6.40
C LYS A 338 -17.65 19.66 -7.74
N PRO A 339 -18.45 18.99 -8.60
CA PRO A 339 -19.64 18.25 -8.19
C PRO A 339 -19.55 16.71 -8.25
N LYS A 340 -18.52 16.14 -8.90
CA LYS A 340 -18.43 14.69 -9.14
C LYS A 340 -18.48 13.88 -7.84
N SER A 341 -17.76 14.33 -6.82
CA SER A 341 -17.72 13.64 -5.53
C SER A 341 -19.08 13.59 -4.84
N GLY A 342 -19.80 14.71 -4.80
CA GLY A 342 -21.13 14.79 -4.20
C GLY A 342 -22.15 13.86 -4.87
N ALA A 343 -22.14 13.79 -6.21
CA ALA A 343 -23.03 12.89 -6.95
C ALA A 343 -22.75 11.41 -6.65
N ARG A 344 -21.48 11.00 -6.54
CA ARG A 344 -21.09 9.62 -6.22
C ARG A 344 -21.45 9.22 -4.80
N PHE A 345 -21.23 10.10 -3.82
CA PHE A 345 -21.73 9.88 -2.46
C PHE A 345 -23.25 9.75 -2.42
N SER A 346 -23.96 10.62 -3.16
CA SER A 346 -25.43 10.53 -3.29
C SER A 346 -25.89 9.21 -3.91
N GLU A 347 -25.09 8.61 -4.79
CA GLU A 347 -25.38 7.31 -5.39
C GLU A 347 -25.17 6.17 -4.38
N LEU A 348 -24.10 6.22 -3.58
CA LEU A 348 -23.86 5.22 -2.53
C LEU A 348 -25.00 5.17 -1.50
N ILE A 349 -25.48 6.32 -1.02
CA ILE A 349 -26.56 6.35 0.00
C ILE A 349 -27.92 5.86 -0.51
N ARG A 350 -28.08 5.63 -1.83
CA ARG A 350 -29.29 5.01 -2.41
C ARG A 350 -29.22 3.50 -2.43
N GLN A 351 -28.05 2.94 -2.17
CA GLN A 351 -27.78 1.51 -2.26
C GLN A 351 -27.78 0.91 -0.84
N TRP A 352 -28.64 -0.08 -0.61
CA TRP A 352 -28.84 -0.68 0.72
C TRP A 352 -27.55 -1.14 1.42
N PRO A 353 -26.50 -1.70 0.75
CA PRO A 353 -25.31 -2.14 1.46
C PRO A 353 -24.55 -0.98 2.08
N TRP A 354 -24.46 0.14 1.37
CA TRP A 354 -23.75 1.33 1.84
C TRP A 354 -24.53 2.07 2.91
N VAL A 355 -25.86 2.08 2.85
CA VAL A 355 -26.71 2.58 3.94
C VAL A 355 -26.48 1.79 5.23
N LEU A 356 -26.56 0.46 5.15
CA LEU A 356 -26.35 -0.39 6.32
C LEU A 356 -24.91 -0.27 6.87
N LEU A 357 -23.91 -0.23 5.99
CA LEU A 357 -22.52 0.00 6.39
C LEU A 357 -22.35 1.36 7.09
N SER A 358 -22.97 2.41 6.58
CA SER A 358 -22.92 3.75 7.18
C SER A 358 -23.55 3.77 8.58
N VAL A 359 -24.64 3.03 8.79
CA VAL A 359 -25.26 2.87 10.11
C VAL A 359 -24.32 2.14 11.07
N ILE A 360 -23.71 1.02 10.63
CA ILE A 360 -22.76 0.25 11.45
C ILE A 360 -21.57 1.13 11.85
N LEU A 361 -20.96 1.82 10.89
CA LEU A 361 -19.83 2.72 11.14
C LEU A 361 -20.23 3.91 12.03
N GLY A 362 -21.45 4.43 11.87
CA GLY A 362 -21.99 5.48 12.72
C GLY A 362 -22.16 5.05 14.17
N ILE A 363 -22.70 3.84 14.40
CA ILE A 363 -22.80 3.24 15.74
C ILE A 363 -21.41 3.06 16.35
N GLN A 364 -20.46 2.51 15.57
CA GLN A 364 -19.08 2.31 16.02
C GLN A 364 -18.43 3.65 16.43
N LEU A 365 -18.61 4.71 15.62
CA LEU A 365 -18.09 6.04 15.91
C LEU A 365 -18.72 6.62 17.19
N ILE A 366 -20.03 6.50 17.35
CA ILE A 366 -20.72 6.95 18.56
C ILE A 366 -20.16 6.21 19.78
N PHE A 367 -20.01 4.89 19.68
CA PHE A 367 -19.42 4.10 20.76
C PHE A 367 -17.99 4.58 21.09
N MET A 368 -17.13 4.78 20.07
CA MET A 368 -15.77 5.31 20.25
C MET A 368 -15.74 6.65 21.01
N LEU A 369 -16.68 7.54 20.71
CA LEU A 369 -16.80 8.86 21.35
C LEU A 369 -17.37 8.80 22.77
N LEU A 370 -18.18 7.78 23.08
CA LEU A 370 -18.82 7.61 24.38
C LEU A 370 -17.97 6.85 25.39
N VAL A 371 -17.09 5.93 24.96
CA VAL A 371 -16.22 5.12 25.86
C VAL A 371 -15.49 5.97 26.92
N PRO A 372 -14.90 7.14 26.61
CA PRO A 372 -14.25 7.98 27.62
C PRO A 372 -15.16 8.50 28.75
N PHE A 373 -16.49 8.43 28.58
CA PHE A 373 -17.50 8.90 29.53
C PHE A 373 -18.23 7.76 30.25
N ILE A 374 -17.93 6.50 29.90
CA ILE A 374 -18.45 5.33 30.58
C ILE A 374 -17.53 5.06 31.77
N GLU A 375 -18.04 5.20 32.99
CA GLU A 375 -17.29 4.79 34.19
C GLU A 375 -17.10 3.26 34.16
N PRO A 376 -15.88 2.74 34.41
CA PRO A 376 -15.61 1.31 34.46
C PRO A 376 -16.25 0.60 35.66
#